data_AF-A0A5C7J6R4-F1
#
_entry.id   AF-A0A5C7J6R4-F1
#
_cell.length_a   1.000
_cell.length_b   1.000
_cell.length_c   1.000
_cell.angle_alpha   90.00
_cell.angle_beta   90.00
_cell.angle_gamma   90.00
#
_symmetry.space_group_name_H-M   'P 1'
#
loop_
_entity.id
_entity.type
_entity.pdbx_description
1 polymer ?
#
loop_
_entity_poly.entity_id
_entity_poly.type
_entity_poly.pdbx_seq_one_letter_code
_entity_poly.pdbx_strand_id
1 'polypeptide(L)'
;MYRASAMSTEFNSFYNKTKKELTNKLTAMGCTNLVFDRGYYYMTLFFTTRSGKFGYFFTGDFRDGKFGGRVRMIVRSVNHYKDYSGGTNMPIDSLDTIDKAIARI
;
A
#
# COMPACT_ATOMS: atom_id res chain seq x y z
N MET A 1 10.40 -2.60 -24.55
CA MET A 1 10.42 -3.15 -23.17
C MET A 1 11.41 -2.32 -22.35
N TYR A 2 10.95 -1.30 -21.61
CA TYR A 2 11.85 -0.45 -20.82
C TYR A 2 12.33 -1.26 -19.60
N ARG A 3 13.59 -1.72 -19.67
CA ARG A 3 14.31 -2.33 -18.55
C ARG A 3 14.39 -1.31 -17.41
N ALA A 4 14.21 -1.77 -16.18
CA ALA A 4 14.35 -1.01 -14.96
C ALA A 4 15.69 -0.23 -14.92
N SER A 5 15.70 1.00 -15.43
CA SER A 5 16.85 1.89 -15.33
C SER A 5 16.81 2.50 -13.93
N ALA A 6 17.57 1.89 -13.01
CA ALA A 6 17.95 2.40 -11.70
C ALA A 6 16.85 3.18 -10.96
N MET A 7 15.86 2.46 -10.40
CA MET A 7 15.05 3.07 -9.35
C MET A 7 15.98 3.56 -8.25
N SER A 8 15.75 4.80 -7.78
CA SER A 8 16.71 5.46 -6.89
C SER A 8 16.86 4.70 -5.58
N THR A 9 18.07 4.75 -4.99
CA THR A 9 18.36 4.10 -3.70
C THR A 9 17.38 4.52 -2.62
N GLU A 10 16.90 5.78 -2.67
CA GLU A 10 15.89 6.27 -1.72
C GLU A 10 14.55 5.58 -1.89
N PHE A 11 14.09 5.33 -3.13
CA PHE A 11 12.84 4.60 -3.34
C PHE A 11 12.95 3.15 -2.86
N ASN A 12 14.08 2.49 -3.11
CA ASN A 12 14.29 1.13 -2.61
C ASN A 12 14.28 1.09 -1.08
N SER A 13 14.90 2.09 -0.43
CA SER A 13 14.86 2.22 1.03
C SER A 13 13.44 2.45 1.54
N PHE A 14 12.69 3.36 0.91
CA PHE A 14 11.29 3.62 1.19
C PHE A 14 10.45 2.34 1.07
N TYR A 15 10.49 1.67 -0.09
CA TYR A 15 9.75 0.45 -0.34
C TYR A 15 10.01 -0.63 0.72
N ASN A 16 11.29 -0.88 1.05
CA ASN A 16 11.64 -1.91 2.03
C ASN A 16 11.16 -1.55 3.45
N LYS A 17 11.29 -0.29 3.86
CA LYS A 17 10.80 0.19 5.16
C LYS A 17 9.28 0.09 5.25
N THR A 18 8.57 0.65 4.27
CA THR A 18 7.10 0.63 4.21
C THR A 18 6.57 -0.80 4.15
N LYS A 19 7.19 -1.70 3.38
CA LYS A 19 6.80 -3.12 3.31
C LYS A 19 6.93 -3.81 4.67
N LYS A 20 8.04 -3.59 5.38
CA LYS A 20 8.27 -4.16 6.71
C LYS A 20 7.23 -3.65 7.71
N GLU A 21 6.99 -2.34 7.72
CA GLU A 21 6.01 -1.72 8.62
C GLU A 21 4.58 -2.20 8.34
N LEU A 22 4.16 -2.21 7.07
CA LEU A 22 2.86 -2.74 6.66
C LEU A 22 2.69 -4.20 7.05
N THR A 23 3.69 -5.04 6.78
CA THR A 23 3.65 -6.46 7.17
C THR A 23 3.40 -6.60 8.66
N ASN A 24 4.18 -5.90 9.49
CA ASN A 24 4.06 -5.99 10.95
C ASN A 24 2.68 -5.51 11.44
N LYS A 25 2.19 -4.37 10.94
CA LYS A 25 0.90 -3.82 11.35
C LYS A 25 -0.25 -4.74 10.91
N LEU A 26 -0.25 -5.17 9.65
CA LEU A 26 -1.32 -6.01 9.08
C LEU A 26 -1.38 -7.38 9.76
N THR A 27 -0.25 -8.03 10.01
CA THR A 27 -0.24 -9.31 10.73
C THR A 27 -0.70 -9.15 12.18
N ALA A 28 -0.32 -8.07 12.86
CA ALA A 28 -0.81 -7.77 14.21
C ALA A 28 -2.33 -7.57 14.27
N MET A 29 -2.94 -7.08 13.19
CA MET A 29 -4.41 -6.96 13.05
C MET A 29 -5.09 -8.26 12.60
N GLY A 30 -4.33 -9.34 12.37
CA GLY A 30 -4.84 -10.61 11.88
C GLY A 30 -5.17 -10.62 10.38
N CYS A 31 -4.59 -9.70 9.60
CA CYS A 31 -4.69 -9.75 8.15
C CYS A 31 -3.72 -10.80 7.57
N THR A 32 -4.11 -11.43 6.47
CA THR A 32 -3.39 -12.52 5.83
C THR A 32 -3.22 -12.29 4.33
N ASN A 33 -2.53 -13.21 3.64
CA ASN A 33 -2.40 -13.24 2.18
C ASN A 33 -1.86 -11.93 1.58
N LEU A 34 -0.78 -11.41 2.18
CA LEU A 34 -0.18 -10.14 1.77
C LEU A 34 0.55 -10.27 0.43
N VAL A 35 0.02 -9.66 -0.63
CA VAL A 35 0.59 -9.68 -1.99
C VAL A 35 1.06 -8.27 -2.36
N PHE A 36 2.35 -8.02 -2.18
CA PHE A 36 2.99 -6.75 -2.53
C PHE A 36 3.38 -6.72 -4.01
N ASP A 37 3.21 -5.56 -4.64
CA ASP A 37 3.79 -5.25 -5.95
C ASP A 37 4.55 -3.91 -5.91
N ARG A 38 5.65 -3.87 -6.67
CA ARG A 38 6.56 -2.73 -6.74
C ARG A 38 6.49 -2.10 -8.11
N GLY A 39 5.71 -1.02 -8.20
CA GLY A 39 5.59 -0.22 -9.41
C GLY A 39 6.73 0.76 -9.62
N TYR A 40 6.62 1.57 -10.67
CA TYR A 40 7.58 2.63 -10.98
C TYR A 40 7.37 3.84 -10.06
N TYR A 41 8.06 3.82 -8.91
CA TYR A 41 8.01 4.76 -7.79
C TYR A 41 6.75 4.70 -6.93
N TYR A 42 6.03 3.58 -6.95
CA TYR A 42 4.89 3.35 -6.07
C TYR A 42 4.85 1.92 -5.56
N MET A 43 4.06 1.68 -4.52
CA MET A 43 3.79 0.37 -3.93
C MET A 43 2.29 0.08 -3.99
N THR A 44 1.95 -1.18 -4.29
CA THR A 44 0.61 -1.70 -4.08
C THR A 44 0.67 -2.94 -3.18
N LEU A 45 -0.45 -3.23 -2.52
CA LEU A 45 -0.59 -4.40 -1.68
C LEU A 45 -2.04 -4.88 -1.67
N PHE A 46 -2.27 -6.15 -2.01
CA PHE A 46 -3.51 -6.85 -1.69
C PHE A 46 -3.38 -7.60 -0.35
N PHE A 47 -4.46 -7.69 0.40
CA PHE A 47 -4.52 -8.43 1.65
C PHE A 47 -5.94 -8.95 1.93
N THR A 48 -6.06 -9.90 2.85
CA THR A 48 -7.33 -10.34 3.42
C THR A 48 -7.42 -9.87 4.86
N THR A 49 -8.52 -9.19 5.22
CA THR A 49 -8.79 -8.76 6.59
C THR A 49 -9.11 -9.96 7.49
N ARG A 50 -9.06 -9.77 8.81
CA ARG A 50 -9.49 -10.79 9.77
C ARG A 50 -10.94 -11.28 9.55
N SER A 51 -11.81 -10.42 9.02
CA SER A 51 -13.20 -10.77 8.69
C SER A 51 -13.37 -11.50 7.36
N GLY A 52 -12.27 -11.79 6.64
CA GLY A 52 -12.29 -12.50 5.36
C GLY A 52 -12.54 -11.61 4.14
N LYS A 53 -12.67 -10.29 4.32
CA LYS A 53 -12.83 -9.35 3.20
C LYS A 53 -11.49 -9.03 2.56
N PHE A 54 -11.50 -8.63 1.30
CA PHE A 54 -10.28 -8.25 0.60
C PHE A 54 -10.03 -6.75 0.66
N GLY A 55 -8.79 -6.39 0.93
CA GLY A 55 -8.32 -5.02 0.98
C GLY A 55 -7.21 -4.76 -0.03
N TYR A 56 -7.09 -3.49 -0.41
CA TYR A 56 -6.04 -2.99 -1.27
C TYR A 56 -5.45 -1.71 -0.69
N PHE A 57 -4.13 -1.65 -0.68
CA PHE A 57 -3.35 -0.48 -0.29
C PHE A 57 -2.53 0.02 -1.48
N PHE A 58 -2.40 1.34 -1.61
CA PHE A 58 -1.57 1.98 -2.62
C PHE A 58 -0.88 3.21 -2.08
N THR A 59 0.38 3.39 -2.44
CA THR A 59 1.07 4.68 -2.33
C THR A 59 1.01 5.40 -3.68
N GLY A 60 0.80 6.70 -3.67
CA GLY A 60 1.06 7.56 -4.83
C GLY A 60 2.54 7.52 -5.24
N ASP A 61 2.87 8.23 -6.31
CA ASP A 61 4.25 8.34 -6.76
C ASP A 61 5.11 8.93 -5.64
N PHE A 62 6.14 8.20 -5.23
CA PHE A 62 7.08 8.59 -4.18
C PHE A 62 7.74 9.94 -4.47
N ARG A 63 7.88 10.30 -5.74
CA ARG A 63 8.49 11.57 -6.17
C ARG A 63 7.58 12.76 -5.91
N ASP A 64 6.26 12.59 -5.84
CA ASP A 64 5.34 13.65 -5.42
C ASP A 64 5.72 14.19 -4.03
N GLY A 65 6.24 13.31 -3.16
CA GLY A 65 6.75 13.68 -1.84
C GLY A 65 8.03 14.52 -1.87
N LYS A 66 8.83 14.42 -2.94
CA LYS A 66 10.06 15.19 -3.10
C LYS A 66 9.81 16.64 -3.51
N PHE A 67 8.65 16.94 -4.10
CA PHE A 67 8.27 18.29 -4.54
C PHE A 67 7.46 19.06 -3.47
N GLY A 68 7.65 18.73 -2.19
CA GLY A 68 7.01 19.41 -1.05
C GLY A 68 5.66 18.80 -0.62
N GLY A 69 5.21 17.72 -1.25
CA GLY A 69 4.02 16.97 -0.85
C GLY A 69 4.30 15.85 0.16
N ARG A 70 3.25 15.19 0.65
CA ARG A 70 3.35 13.86 1.28
C ARG A 70 3.03 12.80 0.24
N VAL A 71 3.71 11.65 0.29
CA VAL A 71 3.33 10.50 -0.55
C VAL A 71 1.92 10.09 -0.16
N ARG A 72 0.98 10.26 -1.09
CA ARG A 72 -0.43 9.91 -0.87
C ARG A 72 -0.55 8.43 -0.54
N MET A 73 -1.34 8.06 0.44
CA MET A 73 -1.63 6.66 0.76
C MET A 73 -3.12 6.45 0.79
N ILE A 74 -3.58 5.35 0.20
CA ILE A 74 -4.99 4.97 0.18
C ILE A 74 -5.14 3.52 0.57
N VAL A 75 -6.28 3.25 1.20
CA VAL A 75 -6.80 1.90 1.46
C VAL A 75 -8.21 1.82 0.87
N ARG A 76 -8.59 0.67 0.33
CA ARG A 76 -9.95 0.41 -0.15
C ARG A 76 -10.31 -1.06 -0.07
N SER A 77 -11.60 -1.35 -0.07
CA SER A 77 -12.12 -2.69 -0.30
C SER A 77 -11.95 -3.10 -1.77
N VAL A 78 -11.79 -4.39 -2.03
CA VAL A 78 -11.72 -4.95 -3.39
C VAL A 78 -12.46 -6.29 -3.43
N ASN A 79 -12.80 -6.78 -4.63
CA ASN A 79 -13.49 -8.07 -4.76
C ASN A 79 -12.54 -9.27 -4.85
N HIS A 80 -11.32 -9.07 -5.36
CA HIS A 80 -10.29 -10.11 -5.51
C HIS A 80 -8.90 -9.48 -5.77
N TYR A 81 -7.85 -10.30 -5.80
CA TYR A 81 -6.43 -9.85 -5.90
C TYR A 81 -5.98 -9.39 -7.30
N LYS A 82 -6.94 -8.97 -8.11
CA LYS A 82 -6.73 -8.39 -9.44
C LYS A 82 -7.62 -7.18 -9.68
N ASP A 83 -8.41 -6.79 -8.68
CA ASP A 83 -9.31 -5.65 -8.73
C ASP A 83 -8.55 -4.41 -8.26
N TYR A 84 -7.91 -3.74 -9.21
CA TYR A 84 -7.15 -2.50 -8.97
C TYR A 84 -8.05 -1.25 -8.96
N SER A 85 -9.32 -1.39 -9.34
CA SER A 85 -10.34 -0.33 -9.30
C SER A 85 -10.99 -0.22 -7.92
N GLY A 86 -11.31 -1.36 -7.30
CA GLY A 86 -11.84 -1.47 -5.95
C GLY A 86 -13.07 -0.60 -5.64
N GLY A 87 -13.39 -0.54 -4.36
CA GLY A 87 -14.37 0.39 -3.80
C GLY A 87 -13.78 1.79 -3.54
N THR A 88 -14.49 2.56 -2.73
CA THR A 88 -14.13 3.95 -2.41
C THR A 88 -12.73 4.06 -1.81
N ASN A 89 -11.94 5.00 -2.34
CA ASN A 89 -10.62 5.33 -1.80
C ASN A 89 -10.75 5.96 -0.41
N MET A 90 -10.12 5.34 0.59
CA MET A 90 -9.96 5.91 1.92
C MET A 90 -8.53 6.43 2.06
N PRO A 91 -8.30 7.75 1.94
CA PRO A 91 -6.98 8.31 2.14
C PRO A 91 -6.55 8.14 3.60
N ILE A 92 -5.26 7.85 3.80
CA ILE A 92 -4.64 7.82 5.12
C ILE A 92 -3.42 8.76 5.13
N ASP A 93 -3.22 9.47 6.23
CA ASP A 93 -2.12 10.44 6.36
C ASP A 93 -0.81 9.77 6.76
N SER A 94 -0.90 8.64 7.46
CA SER A 94 0.24 7.83 7.90
C SER A 94 -0.16 6.36 8.07
N LEU A 95 0.84 5.47 8.06
CA LEU A 95 0.64 4.04 8.36
C LEU A 95 0.16 3.80 9.81
N ASP A 96 0.27 4.78 10.71
CA ASP A 96 -0.28 4.69 12.07
C ASP A 96 -1.80 4.77 12.11
N THR A 97 -2.44 5.23 11.03
CA THR A 97 -3.91 5.35 10.93
C THR A 97 -4.54 4.29 10.04
N ILE A 98 -3.76 3.29 9.61
CA ILE A 98 -4.22 2.26 8.67
C ILE A 98 -5.31 1.35 9.27
N ASP A 99 -5.29 1.15 10.59
CA ASP A 99 -6.29 0.42 11.36
C ASP A 99 -7.69 1.01 11.16
N LYS A 100 -7.81 2.35 11.18
CA LYS A 100 -9.08 3.06 10.97
C LYS A 100 -9.64 2.83 9.58
N ALA A 101 -8.78 2.73 8.57
CA ALA A 101 -9.21 2.44 7.22
C ALA A 101 -9.62 0.97 7.06
N ILE A 102 -8.89 0.04 7.67
CA ILE A 102 -9.19 -1.40 7.63
C ILE A 102 -10.49 -1.73 8.38
N ALA A 103 -10.77 -1.05 9.49
CA ALA A 103 -12.03 -1.22 10.23
C ALA A 103 -13.28 -0.87 9.39
N ARG A 104 -13.10 -0.13 8.29
CA ARG A 104 -14.16 0.25 7.35
C ARG A 104 -14.28 -0.67 6.14
N ILE A 105 -13.37 -1.64 5.98
CA ILE A 105 -13.43 -2.66 4.94
C ILE A 105 -14.44 -3.72 5.34
#